data_AF-A0A3D1IG45-F1
#
_entry.id   AF-A0A3D1IG45-F1
#
_cell.length_a   1.000
_cell.length_b   1.000
_cell.length_c   1.000
_cell.angle_alpha   90.00
_cell.angle_beta   90.00
_cell.angle_gamma   90.00
#
_symmetry.space_group_name_H-M   'P 1'
#
loop_
_entity.id
_entity.type
_entity.pdbx_description
1 polymer ?
#
loop_
_entity_poly.entity_id
_entity_poly.type
_entity_poly.pdbx_seq_one_letter_code
_entity_poly.pdbx_strand_id
1 'polypeptide(L)' 'ELEVFDLPTVRKIQQQAASADYRWSSIITGIVTSTPFVMRTVRATEEARVAAATPSAGGAVR' A
#
# COMPACT_ATOMS: atom_id res chain seq x y z
N GLU A 1 -3.55 -13.83 -4.74
CA GLU A 1 -3.20 -14.93 -3.81
C GLU A 1 -1.99 -14.50 -3.00
N LEU A 2 -1.61 -15.25 -1.95
CA LEU A 2 -0.36 -15.00 -1.21
C LEU A 2 0.75 -15.88 -1.77
N GLU A 3 1.90 -15.28 -2.04
CA GLU A 3 3.07 -15.97 -2.57
C GLU A 3 4.15 -16.16 -1.49
N VAL A 4 5.16 -17.00 -1.77
CA VAL A 4 6.27 -17.25 -0.84
C VAL A 4 7.01 -15.94 -0.48
N PHE A 5 7.06 -14.99 -1.40
CA PHE A 5 7.68 -13.69 -1.19
C PHE A 5 6.92 -12.81 -0.17
N ASP A 6 5.64 -13.07 0.09
CA ASP A 6 4.83 -12.34 1.07
C ASP A 6 5.06 -12.83 2.50
N LEU A 7 5.52 -14.08 2.67
CA LEU A 7 5.64 -14.74 3.97
C LEU A 7 6.51 -13.99 4.98
N PRO A 8 7.65 -13.35 4.61
CA PRO A 8 8.41 -12.53 5.56
C PRO A 8 7.59 -11.37 6.15
N THR A 9 6.80 -10.70 5.32
CA THR A 9 5.91 -9.60 5.75
C THR A 9 4.81 -10.13 6.67
N VAL A 10 4.17 -11.24 6.29
CA VAL A 10 3.12 -11.88 7.09
C VAL A 10 3.65 -12.29 8.47
N ARG A 11 4.83 -12.92 8.53
CA ARG A 11 5.46 -13.32 9.79
C ARG A 11 5.77 -12.14 10.70
N LYS A 12 6.25 -11.02 10.12
CA LYS A 12 6.52 -9.81 10.89
C LYS A 12 5.23 -9.24 11.50
N ILE A 13 4.15 -9.16 10.71
CA ILE A 13 2.84 -8.70 11.19
C ILE A 13 2.33 -9.62 12.31
N GLN A 14 2.45 -10.94 12.14
CA GLN A 14 2.04 -11.92 13.14
C GLN A 14 2.82 -11.76 14.45
N GLN A 15 4.15 -11.59 14.38
CA GLN A 15 5.00 -11.34 15.55
C GLN A 15 4.63 -10.05 16.27
N GLN A 16 4.33 -8.98 15.55
CA GLN A 16 3.87 -7.72 16.13
C GLN A 16 2.50 -7.88 16.81
N ALA A 17 1.56 -8.55 16.13
CA ALA A 17 0.22 -8.81 16.67
C ALA A 17 0.26 -9.68 17.94
N ALA A 18 1.22 -10.59 18.07
CA ALA A 18 1.38 -11.42 19.26
C ALA A 18 1.60 -10.58 20.54
N SER A 19 2.31 -9.45 20.46
CA SER A 19 2.50 -8.53 21.60
C SER A 19 1.23 -7.80 22.03
N ALA A 20 0.19 -7.85 21.22
CA ALA A 20 -1.11 -7.21 21.44
C ALA A 20 -2.25 -8.24 21.42
N ASP A 21 -1.98 -9.47 21.87
CA ASP A 21 -2.93 -10.58 21.97
C ASP A 21 -3.72 -10.84 20.68
N TYR A 22 -3.07 -10.64 19.52
CA TYR A 22 -3.67 -10.77 18.20
C TYR A 22 -4.93 -9.93 17.99
N ARG A 23 -5.07 -8.80 18.72
CA ARG A 23 -6.19 -7.88 18.52
C ARG A 23 -6.30 -7.49 17.05
N TRP A 24 -7.52 -7.50 16.53
CA TRP A 24 -7.81 -7.17 15.13
C TRP A 24 -7.16 -5.86 14.69
N SER A 25 -7.29 -4.82 15.50
CA SER A 25 -6.65 -3.51 15.24
C SER A 25 -5.14 -3.60 15.07
N SER A 26 -4.46 -4.49 15.80
CA SER A 26 -3.00 -4.65 15.70
C SER A 26 -2.57 -5.33 14.40
N ILE A 27 -3.38 -6.25 13.88
CA ILE A 27 -3.18 -6.85 12.55
C ILE A 27 -3.32 -5.77 11.47
N ILE A 28 -4.38 -4.97 11.55
CA ILE A 28 -4.61 -3.86 10.60
C ILE A 28 -3.47 -2.85 10.65
N THR A 29 -3.05 -2.44 11.85
CA THR A 29 -1.89 -1.55 12.02
C THR A 29 -0.63 -2.14 11.40
N GLY A 30 -0.35 -3.43 11.60
CA GLY A 30 0.79 -4.12 10.99
C GLY A 30 0.74 -4.10 9.46
N ILE A 31 -0.45 -4.24 8.87
CA ILE A 31 -0.63 -4.18 7.41
C ILE A 31 -0.37 -2.77 6.88
N VAL A 32 -1.06 -1.75 7.43
CA VAL A 32 -0.99 -0.38 6.89
C VAL A 32 0.37 0.27 7.09
N THR A 33 1.13 -0.18 8.09
CA THR A 33 2.51 0.29 8.34
C THR A 33 3.58 -0.55 7.61
N SER A 34 3.19 -1.62 6.92
CA SER A 34 4.14 -2.48 6.20
C SER A 34 4.69 -1.81 4.95
N THR A 35 5.95 -2.10 4.64
CA THR A 35 6.63 -1.62 3.43
C THR A 35 5.85 -1.86 2.13
N PRO A 36 5.36 -3.08 1.82
CA PRO A 36 4.64 -3.30 0.56
C PRO A 36 3.35 -2.47 0.46
N PHE A 37 2.65 -2.24 1.58
CA PHE A 37 1.46 -1.39 1.59
C PHE A 37 1.82 0.07 1.34
N VAL A 38 2.76 0.62 2.11
CA VAL A 38 3.20 2.02 1.97
C VAL A 38 3.75 2.30 0.57
N MET A 39 4.59 1.43 0.03
CA MET A 39 5.14 1.60 -1.33
C MET A 39 4.05 1.58 -2.40
N ARG A 40 3.05 0.70 -2.27
CA ARG A 40 1.89 0.70 -3.17
C ARG A 40 1.09 2.00 -3.07
N THR A 41 0.89 2.53 -1.86
CA THR A 41 0.19 3.81 -1.65
C THR A 41 0.96 4.98 -2.24
N VAL A 42 2.29 5.01 -2.08
CA VAL A 42 3.15 6.03 -2.69
C VAL A 42 3.03 5.98 -4.20
N ARG A 43 3.16 4.79 -4.82
CA ARG A 43 3.01 4.62 -6.28
C ARG A 43 1.65 5.11 -6.78
N ALA A 44 0.56 4.72 -6.12
CA ALA A 44 -0.79 5.17 -6.50
C ALA A 44 -0.95 6.69 -6.39
N THR A 45 -0.32 7.31 -5.39
CA THR A 45 -0.31 8.77 -5.23
C THR A 45 0.48 9.46 -6.34
N GLU A 46 1.63 8.91 -6.71
CA GLU A 46 2.44 9.40 -7.83
C GLU A 46 1.69 9.26 -9.16
N GLU A 47 1.09 8.10 -9.43
CA GLU A 47 0.22 7.86 -10.59
C GLU A 47 -0.90 8.91 -10.68
N ALA A 48 -1.58 9.19 -9.57
CA ALA A 48 -2.62 10.22 -9.52
C ALA A 48 -2.08 11.63 -9.79
N ARG A 49 -0.89 11.98 -9.27
CA ARG A 49 -0.24 13.27 -9.53
C ARG A 49 0.13 13.43 -11.00
N VAL A 50 0.66 12.38 -11.63
CA VAL A 50 1.00 12.39 -13.06
C VAL A 50 -0.25 12.55 -13.92
N ALA A 51 -1.35 11.87 -13.57
CA ALA A 51 -2.63 12.02 -14.25
C ALA A 51 -3.18 13.45 -14.14
N ALA A 52 -3.06 14.09 -12.97
CA ALA A 52 -3.48 15.48 -12.77
C ALA A 52 -2.58 16.51 -13.48
N ALA A 53 -1.29 16.20 -13.67
CA ALA A 53 -0.33 17.09 -14.31
C ALA A 53 -0.30 16.99 -15.84
N THR A 54 -0.92 15.96 -16.43
CA THR A 54 -1.04 15.83 -17.89
C THR A 54 -2.15 16.77 -18.37
N PRO A 55 -1.84 17.90 -19.05
CA PRO A 55 -2.89 18.74 -19.60
C PRO A 55 -3.63 17.92 -20.65
N SER A 56 -4.96 17.87 -20.54
CA SER A 56 -5.82 17.30 -21.58
C SER A 56 -5.47 18.01 -22.90
N ALA A 57 -4.91 17.26 -23.85
CA ALA A 57 -4.72 17.72 -25.23
C ALA A 57 -6.10 17.76 -25.93
N GLY A 58 -6.99 18.61 -25.41
CA GLY A 58 -8.34 18.82 -25.90
C GLY A 58 -8.52 20.29 -26.21
N GLY A 59 -7.97 20.72 -27.34
CA GLY A 59 -8.01 22.14 -27.72
C GLY A 59 -7.38 22.46 -29.08
N ALA A 60 -7.51 21.58 -30.07
CA ALA A 60 -7.26 21.92 -31.47
C ALA A 60 -8.55 21.68 -32.26
N VAL A 61 -9.56 22.52 -31.99
CA VAL A 61 -10.66 22.75 -32.92
C VAL A 61 -10.39 24.09 -33.59
N ARG A 62 -9.70 24.07 -34.73
CA ARG A 62 -9.81 25.06 -35.82
C ARG A 62 -9.46 24.38 -37.13
#